data_AF-A0A848TAL8-F1
#
_entry.id   AF-A0A848TAL8-F1
#
_cell.length_a   1.000
_cell.length_b   1.000
_cell.length_c   1.000
_cell.angle_alpha   90.00
_cell.angle_beta   90.00
_cell.angle_gamma   90.00
#
_symmetry.space_group_name_H-M   'P 1'
#
loop_
_entity.id
_entity.type
_entity.pdbx_description
1 polymer ?
#
loop_
_entity_poly.entity_id
_entity_poly.type
_entity_poly.pdbx_seq_one_letter_code
_entity_poly.pdbx_strand_id
1 'polypeptide(L)'
;GDFVINLARAVAGRLVGGPGIVAVIASGLTGTISGSAVANTASTGVITIPLMKKAGFRSTFAGGVEAASSTGGQLMPPIMGAGAFVMSTFTQISYEKIVAVAALPALLYFLSVAFFVRIEARRLNLQPMASDGETLGSAFRKGGASFVIPIAGLITMLVMGFTPTYAAVFGILAVIASSWLTQNPMGPKAVFEALVMGTKSMMMTAVLLCTVGIVVNVISTAGVGNTFSLMIAEWAGGNLLIAILLIALASLVLGMGLPVTAAYIVLATLSAPALAGMISDRVVIDALAAGTLAEPAKAVLMLGAPEHMAALAAPMSHEQAASIIGTLPLEVAAPLRDLVVPPDAAVAAILTAHMIIFWLSQDSNVTPPVALASFTAAAIAKAPAMATGVASWKLAKGLYIVPVIMAYTPFLAGDPLVALRIFALSVFGVYALAAALQGCMERPIGWIERGIIAVAGIACLWPGDILVNLAGVAAVILFLILNLRKPLGAPVPP
;
A
#
# COMPACT_ATOMS: atom_id res chain seq x y z
N GLY A 1 19.64 -11.48 7.67
CA GLY A 1 19.52 -10.66 6.44
C GLY A 1 20.01 -11.42 5.21
N ASP A 2 21.21 -12.00 5.29
CA ASP A 2 21.91 -12.56 4.11
C ASP A 2 21.13 -13.62 3.34
N PHE A 3 20.38 -14.49 4.02
CA PHE A 3 19.51 -15.47 3.34
C PHE A 3 18.51 -14.80 2.40
N VAL A 4 17.80 -13.78 2.87
CA VAL A 4 16.76 -13.07 2.11
C VAL A 4 17.37 -12.36 0.89
N ILE A 5 18.55 -11.77 1.07
CA ILE A 5 19.28 -11.11 -0.01
C ILE A 5 19.79 -12.14 -1.04
N ASN A 6 20.31 -13.28 -0.59
CA ASN A 6 20.78 -14.35 -1.48
C ASN A 6 19.62 -14.98 -2.26
N LEU A 7 18.47 -15.17 -1.62
CA LEU A 7 17.24 -15.60 -2.27
C LEU A 7 16.81 -14.60 -3.34
N ALA A 8 16.74 -13.31 -3.00
CA ALA A 8 16.39 -12.25 -3.93
C ALA A 8 17.38 -12.17 -5.11
N ARG A 9 18.69 -12.34 -4.86
CA ARG A 9 19.74 -12.41 -5.90
C ARG A 9 19.53 -13.59 -6.85
N ALA A 10 19.19 -14.77 -6.32
CA ALA A 10 18.93 -15.95 -7.13
C ALA A 10 17.70 -15.75 -8.05
N VAL A 11 16.67 -15.05 -7.59
CA VAL A 11 15.45 -14.77 -8.37
C VAL A 11 15.66 -13.67 -9.40
N ALA A 12 16.25 -12.54 -9.00
CA ALA A 12 16.20 -11.31 -9.79
C ALA A 12 17.57 -10.79 -10.25
N GLY A 13 18.69 -11.33 -9.75
CA GLY A 13 20.02 -10.80 -10.03
C GLY A 13 20.39 -10.75 -11.52
N ARG A 14 19.84 -11.67 -12.33
CA ARG A 14 20.07 -11.77 -13.78
C ARG A 14 19.19 -10.85 -14.62
N LEU A 15 18.23 -10.16 -14.02
CA LEU A 15 17.35 -9.24 -14.74
C LEU A 15 18.05 -7.90 -14.98
N VAL A 16 17.63 -7.17 -16.01
CA VAL A 16 18.04 -5.77 -16.20
C VAL A 16 17.49 -4.94 -15.04
N GLY A 17 18.38 -4.27 -14.30
CA GLY A 17 18.04 -3.62 -13.02
C GLY A 17 18.01 -4.58 -11.83
N GLY A 18 18.51 -5.81 -12.00
CA GLY A 18 18.58 -6.86 -10.98
C GLY A 18 18.95 -6.39 -9.58
N PRO A 19 20.06 -5.64 -9.37
CA PRO A 19 20.44 -5.12 -8.05
C PRO A 19 19.32 -4.36 -7.32
N GLY A 20 18.53 -3.55 -8.06
CA GLY A 20 17.42 -2.82 -7.47
C GLY A 20 16.20 -3.72 -7.23
N ILE A 21 15.93 -4.68 -8.11
CA ILE A 21 14.83 -5.64 -7.90
C ILE A 21 15.16 -6.56 -6.71
N VAL A 22 16.43 -6.91 -6.52
CA VAL A 22 16.93 -7.60 -5.33
C VAL A 22 16.64 -6.78 -4.08
N ALA A 23 16.87 -5.47 -4.09
CA ALA A 23 16.51 -4.58 -2.98
C ALA A 23 14.99 -4.60 -2.73
N VAL A 24 14.18 -4.48 -3.79
CA VAL A 24 12.71 -4.51 -3.71
C VAL A 24 12.20 -5.80 -3.04
N ILE A 25 12.68 -6.96 -3.49
CA ILE A 25 12.27 -8.26 -2.94
C ILE A 25 12.80 -8.44 -1.53
N ALA A 26 14.09 -8.15 -1.30
CA ALA A 26 14.72 -8.41 -0.01
C ALA A 26 14.15 -7.51 1.10
N SER A 27 13.97 -6.22 0.82
CA SER A 27 13.37 -5.27 1.75
C SER A 27 11.87 -5.54 1.92
N GLY A 28 11.17 -6.00 0.88
CA GLY A 28 9.79 -6.46 1.02
C GLY A 28 9.65 -7.60 2.02
N LEU A 29 10.40 -8.69 1.81
CA LEU A 29 10.38 -9.87 2.68
C LEU A 29 10.86 -9.58 4.11
N THR A 30 11.88 -8.74 4.28
CA THR A 30 12.36 -8.35 5.62
C THR A 30 11.40 -7.39 6.32
N GLY A 31 10.75 -6.53 5.53
CA GLY A 31 9.82 -5.52 6.00
C GLY A 31 8.53 -6.10 6.55
N THR A 32 8.05 -7.21 5.98
CA THR A 32 6.85 -7.91 6.49
C THR A 32 7.03 -8.33 7.94
N ILE A 33 8.25 -8.75 8.30
CA ILE A 33 8.60 -9.24 9.64
C ILE A 33 8.91 -8.08 10.59
N SER A 34 9.74 -7.14 10.15
CA SER A 34 10.19 -6.05 11.03
C SER A 34 9.09 -5.04 11.36
N GLY A 35 8.09 -4.88 10.49
CA GLY A 35 6.97 -3.96 10.71
C GLY A 35 7.39 -2.49 10.88
N SER A 36 8.58 -2.12 10.41
CA SER A 36 9.13 -0.75 10.53
C SER A 36 9.98 -0.40 9.30
N ALA A 37 9.54 0.59 8.52
CA ALA A 37 10.26 1.06 7.34
C ALA A 37 11.69 1.54 7.67
N VAL A 38 11.86 2.24 8.79
CA VAL A 38 13.15 2.81 9.21
C VAL A 38 14.12 1.71 9.64
N ALA A 39 13.67 0.77 10.48
CA ALA A 39 14.51 -0.35 10.91
C ALA A 39 14.86 -1.28 9.74
N ASN A 40 13.93 -1.48 8.82
CA ASN A 40 14.16 -2.25 7.61
C ASN A 40 15.20 -1.57 6.70
N THR A 41 15.08 -0.26 6.49
CA THR A 41 16.06 0.52 5.72
C THR A 41 17.44 0.47 6.37
N ALA A 42 17.52 0.60 7.69
CA ALA A 42 18.77 0.56 8.45
C ALA A 42 19.46 -0.81 8.42
N SER A 43 18.71 -1.89 8.18
CA SER A 43 19.24 -3.26 8.15
C SER A 43 19.55 -3.71 6.72
N THR A 44 18.55 -3.75 5.85
CA THR A 44 18.72 -4.21 4.46
C THR A 44 19.49 -3.21 3.60
N GLY A 45 19.26 -1.91 3.82
CA GLY A 45 19.89 -0.81 3.08
C GLY A 45 21.41 -0.79 3.13
N VAL A 46 22.00 -1.25 4.24
CA VAL A 46 23.47 -1.33 4.39
C VAL A 46 24.10 -2.26 3.36
N ILE A 47 23.34 -3.22 2.82
CA ILE A 47 23.80 -4.17 1.80
C ILE A 47 23.25 -3.80 0.42
N THR A 48 21.97 -3.50 0.31
CA THR A 48 21.27 -3.27 -0.97
C THR A 48 21.67 -1.94 -1.63
N ILE A 49 21.87 -0.87 -0.85
CA ILE A 49 22.24 0.44 -1.40
C ILE A 49 23.65 0.40 -2.03
N PRO A 50 24.71 -0.12 -1.36
CA PRO A 50 26.00 -0.29 -2.01
C PRO A 50 25.95 -1.20 -3.23
N LEU A 51 25.13 -2.26 -3.21
CA LEU A 51 24.94 -3.17 -4.34
C LEU A 51 24.38 -2.43 -5.56
N MET A 52 23.32 -1.64 -5.39
CA MET A 52 22.74 -0.81 -6.45
C MET A 52 23.75 0.22 -6.99
N LYS A 53 24.50 0.89 -6.11
CA LYS A 53 25.52 1.87 -6.50
C LYS A 53 26.64 1.24 -7.32
N LYS A 54 27.13 0.06 -6.93
CA LYS A 54 28.15 -0.68 -7.70
C LYS A 54 27.66 -1.07 -9.10
N ALA A 55 26.36 -1.28 -9.26
CA ALA A 55 25.74 -1.59 -10.55
C ALA A 55 25.47 -0.35 -11.42
N GLY A 56 25.73 0.87 -10.93
CA GLY A 56 25.61 2.11 -11.70
C GLY A 56 24.39 2.98 -11.39
N PHE A 57 23.56 2.61 -10.41
CA PHE A 57 22.47 3.50 -9.96
C PHE A 57 23.02 4.70 -9.19
N ARG A 58 22.39 5.87 -9.38
CA ARG A 58 22.72 7.09 -8.60
C ARG A 58 22.44 6.88 -7.12
N SER A 59 23.26 7.45 -6.24
CA SER A 59 23.10 7.31 -4.78
C SER A 59 21.71 7.73 -4.27
N THR A 60 21.15 8.82 -4.80
CA THR A 60 19.81 9.30 -4.44
C THR A 60 18.71 8.33 -4.88
N PHE A 61 18.85 7.72 -6.06
CA PHE A 61 17.90 6.72 -6.57
C PHE A 61 17.99 5.43 -5.76
N ALA A 62 19.21 4.93 -5.49
CA ALA A 62 19.43 3.73 -4.68
C ALA A 62 18.84 3.89 -3.27
N GLY A 63 19.06 5.04 -2.62
CA GLY A 63 18.42 5.33 -1.33
C GLY A 63 16.90 5.44 -1.44
N GLY A 64 16.38 6.04 -2.51
CA GLY A 64 14.94 6.16 -2.75
C GLY A 64 14.24 4.81 -2.96
N VAL A 65 14.85 3.90 -3.73
CA VAL A 65 14.36 2.53 -3.95
C VAL A 65 14.29 1.79 -2.63
N GLU A 66 15.38 1.81 -1.87
CA GLU A 66 15.43 1.14 -0.58
C GLU A 66 14.35 1.64 0.38
N ALA A 67 14.22 2.96 0.52
CA ALA A 67 13.20 3.55 1.38
C ALA A 67 11.76 3.23 0.93
N ALA A 68 11.49 3.24 -0.39
CA ALA A 68 10.18 2.90 -0.93
C ALA A 68 9.86 1.41 -0.71
N SER A 69 10.81 0.52 -0.99
CA SER A 69 10.66 -0.93 -0.77
C SER A 69 10.50 -1.28 0.72
N SER A 70 11.29 -0.63 1.57
CA SER A 70 11.21 -0.80 3.02
C SER A 70 9.86 -0.33 3.58
N THR A 71 9.31 0.76 3.05
CA THR A 71 7.99 1.29 3.43
C THR A 71 6.88 0.33 3.06
N GLY A 72 6.91 -0.21 1.82
CA GLY A 72 5.91 -1.20 1.38
C GLY A 72 5.95 -2.52 2.14
N GLY A 73 7.07 -2.84 2.80
CA GLY A 73 7.19 -4.08 3.58
C GLY A 73 6.14 -4.20 4.68
N GLN A 74 5.70 -3.07 5.25
CA GLN A 74 4.62 -3.06 6.25
C GLN A 74 3.24 -3.36 5.66
N LEU A 75 3.06 -3.22 4.35
CA LEU A 75 1.79 -3.47 3.67
C LEU A 75 1.67 -4.93 3.21
N MET A 76 2.77 -5.67 3.17
CA MET A 76 2.83 -6.99 2.58
C MET A 76 2.56 -8.10 3.62
N PRO A 77 1.62 -9.02 3.34
CA PRO A 77 1.47 -10.29 4.06
C PRO A 77 2.79 -11.06 4.22
N PRO A 78 2.98 -11.85 5.29
CA PRO A 78 1.95 -12.43 6.15
C PRO A 78 1.68 -11.72 7.48
N ILE A 79 2.55 -10.79 7.91
CA ILE A 79 2.47 -10.15 9.24
C ILE A 79 1.94 -8.71 9.15
N MET A 80 2.26 -7.98 8.07
CA MET A 80 1.76 -6.62 7.80
C MET A 80 1.95 -5.60 8.94
N GLY A 81 3.03 -5.75 9.73
CA GLY A 81 3.31 -4.91 10.90
C GLY A 81 2.20 -4.94 11.98
N ALA A 82 2.36 -4.13 13.02
CA ALA A 82 1.36 -4.09 14.10
C ALA A 82 0.01 -3.46 13.67
N GLY A 83 0.00 -2.69 12.58
CA GLY A 83 -1.19 -1.99 12.10
C GLY A 83 -2.33 -2.91 11.64
N ALA A 84 -2.02 -4.07 11.05
CA ALA A 84 -3.05 -5.04 10.64
C ALA A 84 -3.80 -5.64 11.83
N PHE A 85 -3.14 -5.88 12.96
CA PHE A 85 -3.79 -6.34 14.19
C PHE A 85 -4.69 -5.26 14.79
N VAL A 86 -4.22 -4.01 14.82
CA VAL A 86 -5.04 -2.88 15.26
C VAL A 86 -6.27 -2.71 14.36
N MET A 87 -6.09 -2.85 13.04
CA MET A 87 -7.20 -2.81 12.08
C MET A 87 -8.23 -3.91 12.34
N SER A 88 -7.79 -5.15 12.62
CA SER A 88 -8.69 -6.24 12.99
C SER A 88 -9.52 -5.89 14.22
N THR A 89 -8.89 -5.32 15.27
CA THR A 89 -9.60 -4.88 16.48
C THR A 89 -10.55 -3.71 16.22
N PHE A 90 -10.17 -2.72 15.40
CA PHE A 90 -11.02 -1.55 15.13
C PHE A 90 -12.23 -1.89 14.28
N THR A 91 -12.01 -2.71 13.25
CA THR A 91 -13.06 -3.05 12.27
C THR A 91 -13.89 -4.26 12.68
N GLN A 92 -13.42 -5.03 13.68
CA GLN A 92 -13.97 -6.35 14.04
C GLN A 92 -13.93 -7.35 12.87
N ILE A 93 -13.09 -7.09 11.85
CA ILE A 93 -12.85 -8.00 10.74
C ILE A 93 -11.71 -8.94 11.11
N SER A 94 -11.87 -10.23 10.82
CA SER A 94 -10.84 -11.23 11.14
C SER A 94 -9.51 -10.90 10.45
N TYR A 95 -8.41 -11.15 11.14
CA TYR A 95 -7.06 -10.86 10.65
C TYR A 95 -6.77 -11.62 9.35
N GLU A 96 -7.22 -12.87 9.24
CA GLU A 96 -7.01 -13.72 8.08
C GLU A 96 -7.65 -13.09 6.84
N LYS A 97 -8.85 -12.53 6.98
CA LYS A 97 -9.56 -11.84 5.89
C LYS A 97 -8.80 -10.59 5.45
N ILE A 98 -8.31 -9.77 6.39
CA ILE A 98 -7.53 -8.56 6.10
C ILE A 98 -6.27 -8.91 5.30
N VAL A 99 -5.50 -9.88 5.78
CA VAL A 99 -4.23 -10.29 5.15
C VAL A 99 -4.47 -10.90 3.77
N ALA A 100 -5.51 -11.73 3.62
CA ALA A 100 -5.84 -12.37 2.34
C ALA A 100 -6.14 -11.33 1.25
N VAL A 101 -6.99 -10.34 1.53
CA VAL A 101 -7.34 -9.32 0.53
C VAL A 101 -6.21 -8.31 0.29
N ALA A 102 -5.31 -8.11 1.24
CA ALA A 102 -4.18 -7.18 1.11
C ALA A 102 -3.05 -7.69 0.20
N ALA A 103 -2.99 -9.00 -0.07
CA ALA A 103 -1.90 -9.62 -0.82
C ALA A 103 -1.74 -9.05 -2.24
N LEU A 104 -2.83 -8.98 -3.02
CA LEU A 104 -2.79 -8.46 -4.40
C LEU A 104 -2.45 -6.95 -4.46
N PRO A 105 -3.07 -6.08 -3.64
CA PRO A 105 -2.63 -4.69 -3.51
C PRO A 105 -1.15 -4.53 -3.17
N ALA A 106 -0.66 -5.26 -2.17
CA ALA A 106 0.73 -5.18 -1.75
C ALA A 106 1.66 -5.61 -2.88
N LEU A 107 1.35 -6.72 -3.57
CA LEU A 107 2.11 -7.17 -4.74
C LEU A 107 2.12 -6.11 -5.84
N LEU A 108 1.00 -5.45 -6.10
CA LEU A 108 0.90 -4.36 -7.08
C LEU A 108 1.80 -3.17 -6.70
N TYR A 109 1.91 -2.83 -5.41
CA TYR A 109 2.87 -1.83 -4.93
C TYR A 109 4.31 -2.23 -5.20
N PHE A 110 4.71 -3.46 -4.85
CA PHE A 110 6.09 -3.92 -5.10
C PHE A 110 6.41 -4.01 -6.60
N LEU A 111 5.45 -4.41 -7.43
CA LEU A 111 5.57 -4.37 -8.88
C LEU A 111 5.76 -2.94 -9.39
N SER A 112 5.03 -1.96 -8.83
CA SER A 112 5.23 -0.53 -9.13
C SER A 112 6.69 -0.10 -8.93
N VAL A 113 7.24 -0.38 -7.75
CA VAL A 113 8.64 -0.02 -7.44
C VAL A 113 9.61 -0.78 -8.34
N ALA A 114 9.36 -2.07 -8.60
CA ALA A 114 10.17 -2.88 -9.51
C ALA A 114 10.15 -2.35 -10.96
N PHE A 115 9.01 -1.84 -11.44
CA PHE A 115 8.90 -1.21 -12.75
C PHE A 115 9.75 0.05 -12.83
N PHE A 116 9.69 0.92 -11.82
CA PHE A 116 10.58 2.09 -11.78
C PHE A 116 12.07 1.71 -11.82
N VAL A 117 12.47 0.69 -11.05
CA VAL A 117 13.84 0.18 -11.06
C VAL A 117 14.25 -0.30 -12.44
N ARG A 118 13.40 -1.13 -13.08
CA ARG A 118 13.68 -1.67 -14.41
C ARG A 118 13.77 -0.57 -15.47
N ILE A 119 12.82 0.36 -15.45
CA ILE A 119 12.75 1.47 -16.40
C ILE A 119 13.97 2.40 -16.23
N GLU A 120 14.39 2.68 -15.00
CA GLU A 120 15.59 3.47 -14.75
C GLU A 120 16.86 2.74 -15.18
N ALA A 121 16.96 1.43 -14.93
CA ALA A 121 18.08 0.62 -15.41
C ALA A 121 18.19 0.65 -16.94
N ARG A 122 17.04 0.60 -17.64
CA ARG A 122 16.98 0.77 -19.09
C ARG A 122 17.38 2.16 -19.55
N ARG A 123 16.90 3.19 -18.87
CA ARG A 123 17.25 4.59 -19.16
C ARG A 123 18.76 4.85 -19.02
N LEU A 124 19.39 4.21 -18.03
CA LEU A 124 20.83 4.29 -17.78
C LEU A 124 21.65 3.28 -18.59
N ASN A 125 21.02 2.44 -19.42
CA ASN A 125 21.66 1.35 -20.18
C ASN A 125 22.52 0.41 -19.29
N LEU A 126 22.06 0.11 -18.08
CA LEU A 126 22.78 -0.76 -17.15
C LEU A 126 22.72 -2.22 -17.63
N GLN A 127 23.86 -2.91 -17.53
CA GLN A 127 23.96 -4.33 -17.84
C GLN A 127 23.42 -5.18 -16.68
N PRO A 128 22.87 -6.37 -16.96
CA PRO A 128 22.57 -7.36 -15.92
C PRO A 128 23.82 -7.69 -15.12
N MET A 129 23.65 -8.03 -13.83
CA MET A 129 24.79 -8.49 -13.02
C MET A 129 25.32 -9.83 -13.54
N ALA A 130 26.64 -10.00 -13.47
CA ALA A 130 27.26 -11.31 -13.65
C ALA A 130 26.75 -12.30 -12.59
N SER A 131 26.63 -13.56 -12.97
CA SER A 131 26.13 -14.62 -12.09
C SER A 131 27.21 -15.01 -11.07
N ASP A 132 27.07 -14.58 -9.82
CA ASP A 132 27.97 -14.94 -8.71
C ASP A 132 27.84 -16.42 -8.24
N GLY A 133 27.15 -17.28 -9.02
CA GLY A 133 26.93 -18.70 -8.70
C GLY A 133 25.87 -19.00 -7.64
N GLU A 134 25.26 -17.99 -7.01
CA GLU A 134 24.17 -18.18 -6.05
C GLU A 134 22.89 -18.69 -6.73
N THR A 135 22.33 -19.76 -6.18
CA THR A 135 21.10 -20.43 -6.63
C THR A 135 20.09 -20.50 -5.50
N LEU A 136 18.83 -20.79 -5.81
CA LEU A 136 17.81 -21.00 -4.78
C LEU A 136 18.21 -22.10 -3.78
N GLY A 137 18.81 -23.19 -4.28
CA GLY A 137 19.30 -24.30 -3.46
C GLY A 137 20.46 -23.91 -2.54
N SER A 138 21.44 -23.15 -3.03
CA SER A 138 22.57 -22.69 -2.21
C SER A 138 22.13 -21.70 -1.13
N ALA A 139 21.22 -20.78 -1.47
CA ALA A 139 20.64 -19.84 -0.52
C ALA A 139 19.90 -20.58 0.61
N PHE A 140 19.03 -21.54 0.26
CA PHE A 140 18.25 -22.30 1.23
C PHE A 140 19.14 -23.11 2.18
N ARG A 141 20.19 -23.74 1.65
CA ARG A 141 21.14 -24.53 2.45
C ARG A 141 21.96 -23.68 3.43
N LYS A 142 22.25 -22.42 3.11
CA LYS A 142 23.07 -21.53 3.96
C LYS A 142 22.28 -20.94 5.15
N GLY A 143 20.98 -20.68 4.98
CA GLY A 143 20.20 -20.01 6.03
C GLY A 143 18.68 -20.04 5.89
N GLY A 144 18.13 -20.88 5.01
CA GLY A 144 16.68 -20.91 4.75
C GLY A 144 15.85 -21.43 5.92
N ALA A 145 16.39 -22.37 6.70
CA ALA A 145 15.68 -22.98 7.83
C ALA A 145 15.24 -21.94 8.88
N SER A 146 16.12 -20.99 9.24
CA SER A 146 15.83 -19.96 10.25
C SER A 146 14.82 -18.90 9.83
N PHE A 147 14.43 -18.86 8.55
CA PHE A 147 13.47 -17.90 8.03
C PHE A 147 12.16 -18.57 7.66
N VAL A 148 12.23 -19.71 6.96
CA VAL A 148 11.04 -20.40 6.44
C VAL A 148 10.27 -21.11 7.54
N ILE A 149 10.94 -21.81 8.47
CA ILE A 149 10.26 -22.56 9.53
C ILE A 149 9.43 -21.63 10.43
N PRO A 150 9.98 -20.50 10.94
CA PRO A 150 9.21 -19.63 11.83
C PRO A 150 8.06 -18.93 11.12
N ILE A 151 8.26 -18.46 9.89
CA ILE A 151 7.21 -17.77 9.12
C ILE A 151 6.10 -18.73 8.72
N ALA A 152 6.44 -19.91 8.21
CA ALA A 152 5.45 -20.92 7.84
C ALA A 152 4.67 -21.40 9.09
N GLY A 153 5.36 -21.60 10.21
CA GLY A 153 4.72 -21.92 11.50
C GLY A 153 3.75 -20.84 11.94
N LEU A 154 4.19 -19.57 11.93
CA LEU A 154 3.36 -18.42 12.29
C LEU A 154 2.13 -18.28 11.39
N ILE A 155 2.29 -18.39 10.05
CA ILE A 155 1.17 -18.37 9.10
C ILE A 155 0.19 -19.51 9.39
N THR A 156 0.70 -20.72 9.59
CA THR A 156 -0.14 -21.90 9.85
C THR A 156 -0.98 -21.70 11.11
N MET A 157 -0.38 -21.19 12.19
CA MET A 157 -1.10 -20.91 13.43
C MET A 157 -2.19 -19.85 13.25
N LEU A 158 -1.91 -18.78 12.51
CA LEU A 158 -2.91 -17.74 12.23
C LEU A 158 -4.05 -18.30 11.37
N VAL A 159 -3.76 -19.10 10.35
CA VAL A 159 -4.79 -19.75 9.51
C VAL A 159 -5.62 -20.76 10.31
N MET A 160 -5.03 -21.40 11.31
CA MET A 160 -5.73 -22.28 12.26
C MET A 160 -6.56 -21.50 13.31
N GLY A 161 -6.57 -20.17 13.28
CA GLY A 161 -7.36 -19.33 14.18
C GLY A 161 -6.74 -19.09 15.56
N PHE A 162 -5.44 -19.39 15.75
CA PHE A 162 -4.75 -18.99 16.97
C PHE A 162 -4.57 -17.47 17.04
N THR A 163 -4.55 -16.93 18.25
CA THR A 163 -4.33 -15.49 18.40
C THR A 163 -2.92 -15.10 17.96
N PRO A 164 -2.72 -13.85 17.48
CA PRO A 164 -1.41 -13.35 17.07
C PRO A 164 -0.33 -13.48 18.14
N THR A 165 -0.71 -13.30 19.41
CA THR A 165 0.20 -13.42 20.55
C THR A 165 0.73 -14.84 20.69
N TYR A 166 -0.13 -15.86 20.54
CA TYR A 166 0.32 -17.26 20.54
C TYR A 166 1.24 -17.53 19.36
N ALA A 167 0.84 -17.13 18.15
CA ALA A 167 1.63 -17.33 16.94
C ALA A 167 3.03 -16.68 17.04
N ALA A 168 3.13 -15.50 17.68
CA ALA A 168 4.40 -14.83 17.93
C ALA A 168 5.30 -15.61 18.90
N VAL A 169 4.76 -16.13 20.02
CA VAL A 169 5.54 -16.91 21.00
C VAL A 169 6.12 -18.17 20.37
N PHE A 170 5.29 -18.95 19.66
CA PHE A 170 5.77 -20.14 18.95
C PHE A 170 6.71 -19.79 17.80
N GLY A 171 6.50 -18.64 17.13
CA GLY A 171 7.43 -18.09 16.16
C GLY A 171 8.82 -17.82 16.74
N ILE A 172 8.91 -17.21 17.92
CA ILE A 172 10.18 -16.97 18.63
C ILE A 172 10.88 -18.29 18.94
N LEU A 173 10.14 -19.27 19.49
CA LEU A 173 10.69 -20.61 19.77
C LEU A 173 11.16 -21.29 18.49
N ALA A 174 10.41 -21.17 17.40
CA ALA A 174 10.77 -21.71 16.10
C ALA A 174 12.04 -21.05 15.54
N VAL A 175 12.23 -19.72 15.68
CA VAL A 175 13.48 -19.02 15.29
C VAL A 175 14.66 -19.58 16.08
N ILE A 176 14.52 -19.72 17.40
CA ILE A 176 15.59 -20.23 18.26
C ILE A 176 15.94 -21.66 17.86
N ALA A 177 14.96 -22.55 17.75
CA ALA A 177 15.18 -23.95 17.38
C ALA A 177 15.77 -24.10 15.96
N SER A 178 15.23 -23.38 14.99
CA SER A 178 15.70 -23.45 13.60
C SER A 178 17.06 -22.77 13.38
N SER A 179 17.51 -21.89 14.28
CA SER A 179 18.88 -21.33 14.22
C SER A 179 19.97 -22.41 14.27
N TRP A 180 19.72 -23.51 14.97
CA TRP A 180 20.63 -24.66 15.11
C TRP A 180 20.77 -25.47 13.82
N LEU A 181 19.85 -25.30 12.87
CA LEU A 181 19.91 -25.91 11.54
C LEU A 181 20.68 -25.07 10.53
N THR A 182 21.27 -23.95 10.95
CA THR A 182 22.01 -23.02 10.09
C THR A 182 23.45 -22.84 10.55
N GLN A 183 24.23 -22.07 9.77
CA GLN A 183 25.64 -21.84 10.07
C GLN A 183 25.88 -21.01 11.34
N ASN A 184 24.85 -20.34 11.88
CA ASN A 184 24.95 -19.45 13.03
C ASN A 184 23.94 -19.84 14.14
N PRO A 185 24.21 -20.89 14.94
CA PRO A 185 23.32 -21.31 16.02
C PRO A 185 23.25 -20.26 17.14
N MET A 186 22.04 -20.00 17.66
CA MET A 186 21.85 -19.09 18.79
C MET A 186 22.10 -19.81 20.12
N GLY A 187 23.18 -19.43 20.80
CA GLY A 187 23.43 -19.84 22.18
C GLY A 187 22.58 -19.06 23.20
N PRO A 188 22.52 -19.49 24.48
CA PRO A 188 21.67 -18.87 25.50
C PRO A 188 21.91 -17.37 25.69
N LYS A 189 23.17 -16.93 25.61
CA LYS A 189 23.54 -15.51 25.69
C LYS A 189 22.98 -14.70 24.52
N ALA A 190 23.09 -15.22 23.30
CA ALA A 190 22.55 -14.57 22.10
C ALA A 190 21.02 -14.50 22.12
N VAL A 191 20.35 -15.55 22.63
CA VAL A 191 18.90 -15.53 22.86
C VAL A 191 18.51 -14.45 23.86
N PHE A 192 19.20 -14.36 24.99
CA PHE A 192 18.95 -13.32 25.98
C PHE A 192 19.18 -11.90 25.42
N GLU A 193 20.28 -11.69 24.70
CA GLU A 193 20.58 -10.41 24.05
C GLU A 193 19.53 -10.04 22.99
N ALA A 194 19.04 -11.01 22.21
CA ALA A 194 17.97 -10.80 21.24
C ALA A 194 16.64 -10.42 21.92
N LEU A 195 16.29 -11.09 23.03
CA LEU A 195 15.10 -10.73 23.82
C LEU A 195 15.22 -9.32 24.40
N VAL A 196 16.39 -8.95 24.94
CA VAL A 196 16.65 -7.59 25.45
C VAL A 196 16.53 -6.55 24.32
N MET A 197 17.08 -6.84 23.15
CA MET A 197 16.98 -5.96 21.97
C MET A 197 15.53 -5.79 21.52
N GLY A 198 14.75 -6.88 21.51
CA GLY A 198 13.32 -6.86 21.21
C GLY A 198 12.54 -5.98 22.20
N THR A 199 12.76 -6.18 23.51
CA THR A 199 12.11 -5.39 24.56
C THR A 199 12.45 -3.91 24.47
N LYS A 200 13.73 -3.54 24.27
CA LYS A 200 14.15 -2.14 24.11
C LYS A 200 13.48 -1.48 22.90
N SER A 201 13.40 -2.19 21.78
CA SER A 201 12.75 -1.69 20.55
C SER A 201 11.23 -1.54 20.73
N MET A 202 10.60 -2.47 21.46
CA MET A 202 9.17 -2.43 21.77
C MET A 202 8.82 -1.30 22.75
N MET A 203 9.66 -1.02 23.75
CA MET A 203 9.37 -0.04 24.79
C MET A 203 9.10 1.36 24.25
N MET A 204 9.91 1.83 23.29
CA MET A 204 9.68 3.12 22.62
C MET A 204 8.35 3.15 21.86
N THR A 205 8.00 2.05 21.20
CA THR A 205 6.72 1.92 20.48
C THR A 205 5.54 1.88 21.45
N ALA A 206 5.68 1.16 22.57
CA ALA A 206 4.64 1.01 23.58
C ALA A 206 4.29 2.34 24.27
N VAL A 207 5.30 3.09 24.72
CA VAL A 207 5.09 4.42 25.35
C VAL A 207 4.31 5.33 24.40
N LEU A 208 4.72 5.37 23.14
CA LEU A 208 4.07 6.23 22.16
C LEU A 208 2.64 5.80 21.83
N LEU A 209 2.39 4.49 21.70
CA LEU A 209 1.03 3.97 21.47
C LEU A 209 0.11 4.24 22.67
N CYS A 210 0.62 4.16 23.90
CA CYS A 210 -0.14 4.55 25.09
C CYS A 210 -0.52 6.03 25.05
N THR A 211 0.43 6.92 24.73
CA THR A 211 0.17 8.35 24.58
C THR A 211 -0.84 8.65 23.48
N VAL A 212 -0.68 8.01 22.32
CA VAL A 212 -1.61 8.15 21.18
C VAL A 212 -3.00 7.64 21.53
N GLY A 213 -3.10 6.54 22.27
CA GLY A 213 -4.36 6.00 22.76
C GLY A 213 -5.11 6.98 23.67
N ILE A 214 -4.40 7.67 24.57
CA ILE A 214 -4.97 8.74 25.41
C ILE A 214 -5.50 9.88 24.53
N VAL A 215 -4.69 10.34 23.57
CA VAL A 215 -5.08 11.41 22.62
C VAL A 215 -6.34 11.02 21.84
N VAL A 216 -6.37 9.80 21.29
CA VAL A 216 -7.53 9.27 20.55
C VAL A 216 -8.76 9.18 21.43
N ASN A 217 -8.63 8.73 22.68
CA ASN A 217 -9.76 8.66 23.61
C ASN A 217 -10.32 10.06 23.93
N VAL A 218 -9.44 11.06 24.14
CA VAL A 218 -9.85 12.46 24.31
C VAL A 218 -10.58 12.99 23.07
N ILE A 219 -10.04 12.74 21.88
CA ILE A 219 -10.67 13.14 20.61
C ILE A 219 -12.06 12.50 20.44
N SER A 220 -12.17 11.21 20.75
CA SER A 220 -13.43 10.46 20.65
C SER A 220 -14.45 10.96 21.67
N THR A 221 -14.04 11.17 22.92
CA THR A 221 -14.93 11.64 24.00
C THR A 221 -15.38 13.09 23.76
N ALA A 222 -14.52 13.94 23.20
CA ALA A 222 -14.85 15.32 22.85
C ALA A 222 -15.70 15.44 21.57
N GLY A 223 -15.95 14.34 20.84
CA GLY A 223 -16.69 14.36 19.57
C GLY A 223 -15.91 14.96 18.38
N VAL A 224 -14.63 15.32 18.58
CA VAL A 224 -13.78 15.95 17.56
C VAL A 224 -13.58 15.04 16.34
N GLY A 225 -13.55 13.72 16.54
CA GLY A 225 -13.46 12.76 15.43
C GLY A 225 -14.62 12.88 14.43
N ASN A 226 -15.85 13.10 14.92
CA ASN A 226 -17.00 13.32 14.07
C ASN A 226 -16.87 14.65 13.29
N THR A 227 -16.41 15.71 13.96
CA THR A 227 -16.17 17.01 13.32
C THR A 227 -15.13 16.90 12.19
N PHE A 228 -14.02 16.18 12.40
CA PHE A 228 -13.03 15.97 11.33
C PHE A 228 -13.60 15.15 10.17
N SER A 229 -14.39 14.12 10.46
CA SER A 229 -15.07 13.33 9.42
C SER A 229 -16.04 14.20 8.60
N LEU A 230 -16.81 15.08 9.26
CA LEU A 230 -17.68 16.07 8.63
C LEU A 230 -16.91 17.04 7.76
N MET A 231 -15.81 17.62 8.26
CA MET A 231 -14.97 18.56 7.52
C MET A 231 -14.40 17.93 6.24
N ILE A 232 -13.94 16.68 6.31
CA ILE A 232 -13.44 15.97 5.12
C ILE A 232 -14.56 15.77 4.11
N ALA A 233 -15.75 15.33 4.55
CA ALA A 233 -16.89 15.11 3.66
C ALA A 233 -17.38 16.41 3.00
N GLU A 234 -17.48 17.50 3.77
CA GLU A 234 -17.90 18.81 3.31
C GLU A 234 -16.90 19.40 2.31
N TRP A 235 -15.61 19.42 2.65
CA TRP A 235 -14.57 19.95 1.75
C TRP A 235 -14.38 19.09 0.50
N ALA A 236 -14.67 17.79 0.59
CA ALA A 236 -14.66 16.91 -0.56
C ALA A 236 -15.86 17.12 -1.49
N GLY A 237 -16.97 17.70 -1.01
CA GLY A 237 -18.19 17.92 -1.80
C GLY A 237 -18.73 16.64 -2.43
N GLY A 238 -18.68 15.52 -1.69
CA GLY A 238 -19.06 14.19 -2.20
C GLY A 238 -18.04 13.51 -3.12
N ASN A 239 -16.94 14.18 -3.50
CA ASN A 239 -15.91 13.60 -4.36
C ASN A 239 -14.90 12.77 -3.55
N LEU A 240 -14.99 11.44 -3.68
CA LEU A 240 -14.12 10.51 -2.98
C LEU A 240 -12.62 10.71 -3.27
N LEU A 241 -12.24 11.17 -4.46
CA LEU A 241 -10.84 11.42 -4.79
C LEU A 241 -10.30 12.61 -3.99
N ILE A 242 -11.10 13.67 -3.85
CA ILE A 242 -10.73 14.84 -3.03
C ILE A 242 -10.61 14.42 -1.57
N ALA A 243 -11.53 13.60 -1.05
CA ALA A 243 -11.44 13.06 0.31
C ALA A 243 -10.13 12.28 0.54
N ILE A 244 -9.75 11.38 -0.38
CA ILE A 244 -8.48 10.64 -0.30
C ILE A 244 -7.27 11.59 -0.31
N LEU A 245 -7.30 12.65 -1.13
CA LEU A 245 -6.23 13.65 -1.16
C LEU A 245 -6.15 14.44 0.16
N LEU A 246 -7.29 14.86 0.73
CA LEU A 246 -7.34 15.53 2.04
C LEU A 246 -6.80 14.62 3.15
N ILE A 247 -7.17 13.33 3.14
CA ILE A 247 -6.67 12.33 4.10
C ILE A 247 -5.16 12.12 3.91
N ALA A 248 -4.65 12.08 2.68
CA ALA A 248 -3.22 11.97 2.41
C ALA A 248 -2.43 13.20 2.91
N LEU A 249 -2.99 14.40 2.77
CA LEU A 249 -2.40 15.62 3.33
C LEU A 249 -2.43 15.59 4.87
N ALA A 250 -3.56 15.19 5.45
CA ALA A 250 -3.70 15.02 6.88
C ALA A 250 -2.71 13.96 7.42
N SER A 251 -2.50 12.86 6.70
CA SER A 251 -1.56 11.81 7.09
C SER A 251 -0.11 12.28 7.07
N LEU A 252 0.26 13.16 6.13
CA LEU A 252 1.59 13.75 6.10
C LEU A 252 1.86 14.64 7.32
N VAL A 253 0.86 15.44 7.73
CA VAL A 253 0.96 16.36 8.87
C VAL A 253 0.89 15.59 10.20
N LEU A 254 -0.13 14.76 10.38
CA LEU A 254 -0.36 14.00 11.61
C LEU A 254 0.65 12.87 11.79
N GLY A 255 1.12 12.27 10.68
CA GLY A 255 2.12 11.21 10.69
C GLY A 255 3.55 11.71 10.91
N MET A 256 3.77 13.03 11.00
CA MET A 256 5.09 13.59 11.27
C MET A 256 5.59 13.16 12.65
N GLY A 257 6.67 12.38 12.68
CA GLY A 257 7.31 11.96 13.93
C GLY A 257 6.59 10.80 14.66
N LEU A 258 5.51 10.26 14.09
CA LEU A 258 4.84 9.07 14.61
C LEU A 258 5.28 7.82 13.84
N PRO A 259 5.47 6.67 14.52
CA PRO A 259 5.47 5.37 13.90
C PRO A 259 4.14 5.13 13.18
N VAL A 260 4.23 4.33 12.14
CA VAL A 260 3.14 3.97 11.25
C VAL A 260 1.88 3.51 11.99
N THR A 261 2.02 2.63 12.99
CA THR A 261 0.88 2.14 13.76
C THR A 261 0.16 3.25 14.50
N ALA A 262 0.91 4.20 15.07
CA ALA A 262 0.34 5.37 15.75
C ALA A 262 -0.33 6.33 14.76
N ALA A 263 0.33 6.62 13.63
CA ALA A 263 -0.25 7.45 12.57
C ALA A 263 -1.56 6.84 12.04
N TYR A 264 -1.59 5.51 11.82
CA TYR A 264 -2.78 4.77 11.43
C TYR A 264 -3.89 4.90 12.47
N ILE A 265 -3.61 4.69 13.76
CA ILE A 265 -4.60 4.80 14.83
C ILE A 265 -5.28 6.18 14.81
N VAL A 266 -4.48 7.25 14.77
CA VAL A 266 -5.02 8.62 14.75
C VAL A 266 -5.85 8.87 13.49
N LEU A 267 -5.34 8.53 12.31
CA LEU A 267 -6.06 8.76 11.05
C LEU A 267 -7.33 7.90 10.94
N ALA A 268 -7.28 6.65 11.41
CA ALA A 268 -8.44 5.77 11.37
C ALA A 268 -9.57 6.31 12.24
N THR A 269 -9.27 6.78 13.45
CA THR A 269 -10.26 7.43 14.32
C THR A 269 -10.87 8.68 13.69
N LEU A 270 -10.08 9.49 13.00
CA LEU A 270 -10.53 10.79 12.47
C LEU A 270 -11.21 10.70 11.09
N SER A 271 -10.79 9.76 10.24
CA SER A 271 -11.10 9.78 8.81
C SER A 271 -11.77 8.50 8.28
N ALA A 272 -11.67 7.37 8.98
CA ALA A 272 -12.26 6.13 8.50
C ALA A 272 -13.80 6.19 8.40
N PRO A 273 -14.53 6.80 9.35
CA PRO A 273 -15.98 6.93 9.25
C PRO A 273 -16.42 7.73 8.02
N ALA A 274 -15.78 8.88 7.75
CA ALA A 274 -16.05 9.68 6.56
C ALA A 274 -15.82 8.89 5.27
N LEU A 275 -14.65 8.25 5.15
CA LEU A 275 -14.30 7.52 3.95
C LEU A 275 -15.18 6.29 3.72
N ALA A 276 -15.52 5.55 4.77
CA ALA A 276 -16.45 4.42 4.70
C ALA A 276 -17.86 4.88 4.32
N GLY A 277 -18.34 5.98 4.90
CA GLY A 277 -19.63 6.59 4.57
C GLY A 277 -19.71 6.97 3.09
N MET A 278 -18.70 7.68 2.57
CA MET A 278 -18.65 8.09 1.16
C MET A 278 -18.54 6.91 0.19
N ILE A 279 -17.91 5.80 0.58
CA ILE A 279 -17.89 4.57 -0.22
C ILE A 279 -19.29 3.93 -0.23
N SER A 280 -19.93 3.84 0.93
CA SER A 280 -21.30 3.31 1.08
C SER A 280 -22.34 4.15 0.36
N ASP A 281 -22.16 5.47 0.29
CA ASP A 281 -23.08 6.39 -0.41
C ASP A 281 -23.25 6.01 -1.88
N ARG A 282 -22.23 5.44 -2.54
CA ARG A 282 -22.37 5.00 -3.93
C ARG A 282 -23.42 3.91 -4.11
N VAL A 283 -23.49 2.96 -3.18
CA VAL A 283 -24.51 1.91 -3.21
C VAL A 283 -25.90 2.52 -3.06
N VAL A 284 -26.02 3.54 -2.20
CA VAL A 284 -27.28 4.29 -2.01
C VAL A 284 -27.64 5.09 -3.26
N ILE A 285 -26.67 5.79 -3.87
CA ILE A 285 -26.85 6.57 -5.10
C ILE A 285 -27.28 5.66 -6.25
N ASP A 286 -26.65 4.50 -6.42
CA ASP A 286 -26.99 3.53 -7.46
C ASP A 286 -28.41 2.99 -7.27
N ALA A 287 -28.80 2.65 -6.04
CA ALA A 287 -30.15 2.20 -5.71
C ALA A 287 -31.21 3.30 -5.90
N LEU A 288 -30.85 4.55 -5.58
CA LEU A 288 -31.70 5.72 -5.77
C LEU A 288 -31.91 6.02 -7.26
N ALA A 289 -30.83 6.06 -8.05
CA ALA A 289 -30.89 6.28 -9.50
C ALA A 289 -31.69 5.20 -10.21
N ALA A 290 -31.55 3.94 -9.80
CA ALA A 290 -32.30 2.81 -10.32
C ALA A 290 -33.78 2.79 -9.85
N GLY A 291 -34.16 3.60 -8.87
CA GLY A 291 -35.52 3.61 -8.29
C GLY A 291 -35.84 2.38 -7.45
N THR A 292 -34.83 1.65 -6.98
CA THR A 292 -34.97 0.37 -6.25
C THR A 292 -34.93 0.51 -4.73
N LEU A 293 -35.01 1.74 -4.20
CA LEU A 293 -35.03 1.97 -2.76
C LEU A 293 -36.26 1.32 -2.11
N ALA A 294 -36.04 0.63 -0.99
CA ALA A 294 -37.12 0.07 -0.18
C ALA A 294 -37.94 1.19 0.51
N GLU A 295 -39.21 0.93 0.80
CA GLU A 295 -40.11 1.90 1.44
C GLU A 295 -39.58 2.49 2.77
N PRO A 296 -38.94 1.72 3.68
CA PRO A 296 -38.35 2.29 4.89
C PRO A 296 -37.24 3.30 4.59
N ALA A 297 -36.42 3.04 3.56
CA ALA A 297 -35.34 3.94 3.14
C ALA A 297 -35.89 5.22 2.51
N LYS A 298 -36.96 5.10 1.71
CA LYS A 298 -37.68 6.26 1.17
C LYS A 298 -38.26 7.12 2.29
N ALA A 299 -38.82 6.52 3.34
CA ALA A 299 -39.36 7.25 4.48
C ALA A 299 -38.30 8.08 5.21
N VAL A 300 -37.09 7.53 5.41
CA VAL A 300 -35.95 8.26 5.99
C VAL A 300 -35.55 9.45 5.10
N LEU A 301 -35.44 9.24 3.79
CA LEU A 301 -35.16 10.29 2.82
C LEU A 301 -36.23 11.40 2.83
N MET A 302 -37.52 11.04 2.89
CA MET A 302 -38.61 12.00 2.92
C MET A 302 -38.63 12.84 4.21
N LEU A 303 -38.25 12.25 5.34
CA LEU A 303 -38.15 12.97 6.61
C LEU A 303 -36.94 13.90 6.65
N GLY A 304 -35.83 13.51 6.03
CA GLY A 304 -34.57 14.25 6.07
C GLY A 304 -34.37 15.29 4.97
N ALA A 305 -35.05 15.14 3.83
CA ALA A 305 -34.97 16.04 2.68
C ALA A 305 -36.32 16.15 1.93
N PRO A 306 -37.34 16.78 2.56
CA PRO A 306 -38.69 16.85 2.00
C PRO A 306 -38.77 17.58 0.65
N GLU A 307 -37.82 18.47 0.35
CA GLU A 307 -37.68 19.16 -0.94
C GLU A 307 -37.44 18.21 -2.13
N HIS A 308 -36.96 17.00 -1.89
CA HIS A 308 -36.69 16.00 -2.93
C HIS A 308 -37.82 14.98 -3.12
N MET A 309 -38.95 15.13 -2.40
CA MET A 309 -40.10 14.21 -2.45
C MET A 309 -40.63 13.94 -3.87
N ALA A 310 -40.72 14.98 -4.72
CA ALA A 310 -41.22 14.84 -6.08
C ALA A 310 -40.25 14.07 -6.99
N ALA A 311 -38.94 14.15 -6.73
CA ALA A 311 -37.91 13.47 -7.52
C ALA A 311 -37.85 11.97 -7.20
N LEU A 312 -38.25 11.54 -6.00
CA LEU A 312 -38.22 10.15 -5.55
C LEU A 312 -39.29 9.24 -6.22
N ALA A 313 -40.23 9.82 -6.96
CA ALA A 313 -41.32 9.08 -7.61
C ALA A 313 -40.95 8.48 -8.98
N ALA A 314 -39.77 8.79 -9.52
CA ALA A 314 -39.31 8.32 -10.83
C ALA A 314 -37.82 7.97 -10.81
N PRO A 315 -37.32 7.12 -11.74
CA PRO A 315 -35.89 6.96 -11.97
C PRO A 315 -35.25 8.31 -12.28
N MET A 316 -34.11 8.59 -11.68
CA MET A 316 -33.37 9.84 -11.86
C MET A 316 -31.97 9.57 -12.39
N SER A 317 -31.32 10.60 -12.95
CA SER A 317 -29.92 10.46 -13.36
C SER A 317 -29.00 10.22 -12.17
N HIS A 318 -27.88 9.54 -12.40
CA HIS A 318 -26.87 9.29 -11.36
C HIS A 318 -26.37 10.58 -10.71
N GLU A 319 -26.21 11.65 -11.50
CA GLU A 319 -25.78 12.97 -11.03
C GLU A 319 -26.82 13.62 -10.10
N GLN A 320 -28.11 13.50 -10.41
CA GLN A 320 -29.19 13.98 -9.54
C GLN A 320 -29.23 13.18 -8.23
N ALA A 321 -29.13 11.85 -8.29
CA ALA A 321 -29.07 11.00 -7.11
C ALA A 321 -27.86 11.34 -6.23
N ALA A 322 -26.69 11.54 -6.83
CA ALA A 322 -25.47 11.94 -6.13
C ALA A 322 -25.60 13.31 -5.46
N SER A 323 -26.24 14.28 -6.13
CA SER A 323 -26.50 15.60 -5.54
C SER A 323 -27.39 15.50 -4.31
N ILE A 324 -28.46 14.70 -4.36
CA ILE A 324 -29.39 14.52 -3.23
C ILE A 324 -28.66 13.92 -2.03
N ILE A 325 -27.94 12.80 -2.24
CA ILE A 325 -27.21 12.13 -1.17
C ILE A 325 -26.09 13.01 -0.61
N GLY A 326 -25.39 13.75 -1.47
CA GLY A 326 -24.30 14.63 -1.07
C GLY A 326 -24.71 15.82 -0.21
N THR A 327 -25.99 16.23 -0.25
CA THR A 327 -26.53 17.30 0.59
C THR A 327 -27.21 16.79 1.87
N LEU A 328 -27.35 15.48 2.06
CA LEU A 328 -28.01 14.95 3.25
C LEU A 328 -27.18 15.21 4.51
N PRO A 329 -27.81 15.69 5.59
CA PRO A 329 -27.20 15.69 6.92
C PRO A 329 -26.78 14.27 7.32
N LEU A 330 -25.70 14.17 8.08
CA LEU A 330 -25.11 12.87 8.46
C LEU A 330 -26.09 12.04 9.32
N GLU A 331 -26.95 12.71 10.07
CA GLU A 331 -28.03 12.14 10.88
C GLU A 331 -29.10 11.44 10.02
N VAL A 332 -29.23 11.82 8.75
CA VAL A 332 -30.14 11.19 7.78
C VAL A 332 -29.38 10.15 6.94
N ALA A 333 -28.18 10.49 6.50
CA ALA A 333 -27.37 9.62 5.65
C ALA A 333 -26.96 8.32 6.35
N ALA A 334 -26.63 8.35 7.64
CA ALA A 334 -26.23 7.14 8.37
C ALA A 334 -27.37 6.10 8.49
N PRO A 335 -28.57 6.43 9.01
CA PRO A 335 -29.69 5.48 9.01
C PRO A 335 -30.10 5.02 7.62
N LEU A 336 -29.99 5.90 6.61
CA LEU A 336 -30.28 5.53 5.22
C LEU A 336 -29.31 4.44 4.71
N ARG A 337 -28.01 4.58 5.00
CA ARG A 337 -27.01 3.56 4.65
C ARG A 337 -27.33 2.23 5.31
N ASP A 338 -27.69 2.23 6.59
CA ASP A 338 -28.01 1.00 7.34
C ASP A 338 -29.20 0.23 6.74
N LEU A 339 -30.13 0.94 6.10
CA LEU A 339 -31.30 0.34 5.45
C LEU A 339 -31.06 -0.13 4.01
N VAL A 340 -30.13 0.52 3.29
CA VAL A 340 -29.95 0.32 1.85
C VAL A 340 -28.72 -0.54 1.53
N VAL A 341 -27.64 -0.38 2.28
CA VAL A 341 -26.35 -1.01 1.99
C VAL A 341 -26.36 -2.46 2.50
N PRO A 342 -26.12 -3.45 1.63
CA PRO A 342 -26.00 -4.84 2.06
C PRO A 342 -24.90 -5.04 3.11
N PRO A 343 -25.07 -5.94 4.10
CA PRO A 343 -24.09 -6.13 5.18
C PRO A 343 -22.67 -6.44 4.70
N ASP A 344 -22.52 -7.23 3.64
CA ASP A 344 -21.24 -7.55 3.01
C ASP A 344 -20.58 -6.33 2.35
N ALA A 345 -21.38 -5.50 1.67
CA ALA A 345 -20.92 -4.23 1.08
C ALA A 345 -20.51 -3.22 2.17
N ALA A 346 -21.25 -3.15 3.28
CA ALA A 346 -20.89 -2.30 4.43
C ALA A 346 -19.55 -2.72 5.06
N VAL A 347 -19.36 -4.04 5.27
CA VAL A 347 -18.08 -4.58 5.76
C VAL A 347 -16.95 -4.30 4.77
N ALA A 348 -17.19 -4.44 3.46
CA ALA A 348 -16.19 -4.12 2.44
C ALA A 348 -15.83 -2.62 2.42
N ALA A 349 -16.80 -1.72 2.62
CA ALA A 349 -16.57 -0.27 2.70
C ALA A 349 -15.71 0.09 3.92
N ILE A 350 -16.02 -0.50 5.09
CA ILE A 350 -15.23 -0.32 6.32
C ILE A 350 -13.79 -0.81 6.11
N LEU A 351 -13.62 -2.01 5.57
CA LEU A 351 -12.30 -2.59 5.27
C LEU A 351 -11.52 -1.71 4.31
N THR A 352 -12.16 -1.27 3.24
CA THR A 352 -11.56 -0.42 2.20
C THR A 352 -11.10 0.91 2.78
N ALA A 353 -11.94 1.56 3.59
CA ALA A 353 -11.58 2.83 4.24
C ALA A 353 -10.36 2.68 5.16
N HIS A 354 -10.35 1.66 6.02
CA HIS A 354 -9.22 1.42 6.92
C HIS A 354 -7.96 1.00 6.16
N MET A 355 -8.09 0.21 5.09
CA MET A 355 -6.95 -0.17 4.25
C MET A 355 -6.35 1.06 3.55
N ILE A 356 -7.18 1.92 2.96
CA ILE A 356 -6.71 3.19 2.37
C ILE A 356 -5.95 4.02 3.40
N ILE A 357 -6.51 4.18 4.60
CA ILE A 357 -5.87 4.96 5.66
C ILE A 357 -4.56 4.32 6.13
N PHE A 358 -4.52 2.98 6.22
CA PHE A 358 -3.30 2.25 6.57
C PHE A 358 -2.21 2.41 5.51
N TRP A 359 -2.58 2.53 4.23
CA TRP A 359 -1.63 2.83 3.15
C TRP A 359 -1.14 4.27 3.20
N LEU A 360 -2.05 5.24 3.39
CA LEU A 360 -1.71 6.66 3.47
C LEU A 360 -0.94 7.01 4.75
N SER A 361 -1.07 6.24 5.83
CA SER A 361 -0.27 6.42 7.03
C SER A 361 1.21 6.04 6.83
N GLN A 362 1.55 5.35 5.75
CA GLN A 362 2.95 5.07 5.38
C GLN A 362 3.64 6.27 4.73
N ASP A 363 2.87 7.27 4.28
CA ASP A 363 3.35 8.30 3.37
C ASP A 363 4.49 9.14 3.98
N SER A 364 4.43 9.43 5.28
CA SER A 364 5.45 10.19 6.00
C SER A 364 6.84 9.53 6.00
N ASN A 365 6.96 8.24 5.67
CA ASN A 365 8.26 7.55 5.55
C ASN A 365 9.01 7.90 4.26
N VAL A 366 8.29 8.26 3.20
CA VAL A 366 8.83 8.48 1.86
C VAL A 366 8.71 9.93 1.39
N THR A 367 7.76 10.68 1.95
CA THR A 367 7.42 12.03 1.47
C THR A 367 8.12 13.13 2.29
N PRO A 368 8.90 14.01 1.64
CA PRO A 368 9.48 15.17 2.30
C PRO A 368 8.42 16.13 2.86
N PRO A 369 8.70 16.87 3.94
CA PRO A 369 10.01 17.09 4.58
C PRO A 369 10.39 16.08 5.67
N VAL A 370 9.53 15.11 5.98
CA VAL A 370 9.71 14.19 7.12
C VAL A 370 10.50 12.94 6.73
N ALA A 371 10.04 12.24 5.68
CA ALA A 371 10.66 11.12 4.98
C ALA A 371 11.68 10.27 5.79
N LEU A 372 11.32 9.77 6.98
CA LEU A 372 12.28 9.17 7.93
C LEU A 372 13.05 7.98 7.36
N ALA A 373 12.37 7.10 6.61
CA ALA A 373 13.02 5.98 5.94
C ALA A 373 13.96 6.49 4.83
N SER A 374 13.54 7.50 4.07
CA SER A 374 14.37 8.11 3.04
C SER A 374 15.62 8.79 3.58
N PHE A 375 15.54 9.43 4.75
CA PHE A 375 16.69 10.08 5.38
C PHE A 375 17.67 9.05 5.95
N THR A 376 17.15 7.95 6.50
CA THR A 376 17.96 6.80 6.90
C THR A 376 18.69 6.21 5.69
N ALA A 377 17.98 6.01 4.57
CA ALA A 377 18.57 5.53 3.33
C ALA A 377 19.61 6.51 2.75
N ALA A 378 19.35 7.83 2.84
CA ALA A 378 20.26 8.87 2.37
C ALA A 378 21.59 8.86 3.12
N ALA A 379 21.56 8.64 4.45
CA ALA A 379 22.74 8.51 5.28
C ALA A 379 23.62 7.31 4.83
N ILE A 380 22.99 6.17 4.56
CA ILE A 380 23.68 4.97 4.04
C ILE A 380 24.21 5.21 2.62
N ALA A 381 23.40 5.84 1.76
CA ALA A 381 23.74 6.14 0.38
C ALA A 381 24.84 7.20 0.23
N LYS A 382 25.11 7.98 1.28
CA LYS A 382 25.91 9.21 1.25
C LYS A 382 25.37 10.19 0.20
N ALA A 383 24.08 10.47 0.27
CA ALA A 383 23.35 11.33 -0.67
C ALA A 383 22.56 12.43 0.07
N PRO A 384 22.18 13.54 -0.61
CA PRO A 384 21.36 14.56 0.01
C PRO A 384 20.00 14.00 0.46
N ALA A 385 19.63 14.22 1.72
CA ALA A 385 18.42 13.67 2.34
C ALA A 385 17.15 14.08 1.59
N MET A 386 17.00 15.36 1.29
CA MET A 386 15.83 15.90 0.60
C MET A 386 15.67 15.33 -0.82
N ALA A 387 16.75 15.26 -1.59
CA ALA A 387 16.73 14.68 -2.94
C ALA A 387 16.41 13.18 -2.93
N THR A 388 16.86 12.47 -1.89
CA THR A 388 16.56 11.04 -1.69
C THR A 388 15.08 10.85 -1.31
N GLY A 389 14.51 11.73 -0.49
CA GLY A 389 13.09 11.76 -0.20
C GLY A 389 12.22 12.02 -1.44
N VAL A 390 12.57 13.01 -2.28
CA VAL A 390 11.87 13.24 -3.55
C VAL A 390 11.96 12.01 -4.47
N ALA A 391 13.12 11.35 -4.52
CA ALA A 391 13.27 10.12 -5.29
C ALA A 391 12.38 8.99 -4.71
N SER A 392 12.38 8.80 -3.39
CA SER A 392 11.55 7.78 -2.73
C SER A 392 10.06 8.02 -2.96
N TRP A 393 9.58 9.26 -2.77
CA TRP A 393 8.20 9.64 -3.04
C TRP A 393 7.77 9.37 -4.49
N LYS A 394 8.65 9.66 -5.46
CA LYS A 394 8.39 9.34 -6.88
C LYS A 394 8.27 7.82 -7.11
N LEU A 395 9.12 7.03 -6.46
CA LEU A 395 9.13 5.57 -6.58
C LEU A 395 7.95 4.92 -5.85
N ALA A 396 7.53 5.50 -4.73
CA ALA A 396 6.45 5.01 -3.88
C ALA A 396 5.05 5.46 -4.36
N LYS A 397 4.89 5.87 -5.62
CA LYS A 397 3.58 6.34 -6.15
C LYS A 397 2.46 5.31 -6.05
N GLY A 398 2.81 4.03 -5.97
CA GLY A 398 1.86 2.97 -5.61
C GLY A 398 1.10 3.24 -4.30
N LEU A 399 1.68 3.96 -3.33
CA LEU A 399 1.02 4.35 -2.08
C LEU A 399 -0.22 5.22 -2.29
N TYR A 400 -0.35 5.88 -3.44
CA TYR A 400 -1.52 6.72 -3.76
C TYR A 400 -2.41 6.09 -4.83
N ILE A 401 -1.80 5.44 -5.82
CA ILE A 401 -2.55 4.80 -6.92
C ILE A 401 -3.39 3.64 -6.40
N VAL A 402 -2.82 2.78 -5.54
CA VAL A 402 -3.50 1.57 -5.05
C VAL A 402 -4.70 1.92 -4.16
N PRO A 403 -4.62 2.88 -3.21
CA PRO A 403 -5.80 3.36 -2.48
C PRO A 403 -6.93 3.89 -3.37
N VAL A 404 -6.62 4.60 -4.46
CA VAL A 404 -7.65 5.06 -5.40
C VAL A 404 -8.32 3.87 -6.10
N ILE A 405 -7.56 2.85 -6.50
CA ILE A 405 -8.13 1.62 -7.07
C ILE A 405 -9.05 0.95 -6.05
N MET A 406 -8.62 0.80 -4.79
CA MET A 406 -9.44 0.22 -3.72
C MET A 406 -10.74 1.01 -3.50
N ALA A 407 -10.65 2.35 -3.55
CA ALA A 407 -11.78 3.23 -3.28
C ALA A 407 -12.85 3.19 -4.37
N TYR A 408 -12.47 2.93 -5.62
CA TYR A 408 -13.36 3.01 -6.78
C TYR A 408 -13.71 1.64 -7.39
N THR A 409 -13.16 0.55 -6.86
CA THR A 409 -13.39 -0.81 -7.39
C THR A 409 -13.59 -1.79 -6.24
N PRO A 410 -14.26 -2.94 -6.46
CA PRO A 410 -14.44 -3.98 -5.45
C PRO A 410 -13.15 -4.79 -5.19
N PHE A 411 -11.97 -4.16 -5.24
CA PHE A 411 -10.67 -4.84 -5.15
C PHE A 411 -10.48 -5.61 -3.83
N LEU A 412 -11.14 -5.14 -2.76
CA LEU A 412 -11.10 -5.74 -1.42
C LEU A 412 -12.43 -6.40 -1.01
N ALA A 413 -13.40 -6.51 -1.92
CA ALA A 413 -14.74 -7.02 -1.60
C ALA A 413 -14.76 -8.54 -1.30
N GLY A 414 -13.70 -9.26 -1.65
CA GLY A 414 -13.50 -10.67 -1.29
C GLY A 414 -13.71 -11.68 -2.43
N ASP A 415 -14.19 -11.25 -3.61
CA ASP A 415 -14.25 -12.10 -4.80
C ASP A 415 -12.83 -12.25 -5.43
N PRO A 416 -12.22 -13.45 -5.41
CA PRO A 416 -10.86 -13.65 -5.90
C PRO A 416 -10.71 -13.40 -7.40
N LEU A 417 -11.74 -13.72 -8.20
CA LEU A 417 -11.67 -13.57 -9.65
C LEU A 417 -11.75 -12.09 -10.04
N VAL A 418 -12.65 -11.34 -9.40
CA VAL A 418 -12.76 -9.90 -9.60
C VAL A 418 -11.49 -9.19 -9.14
N ALA A 419 -10.94 -9.56 -7.98
CA ALA A 419 -9.69 -9.02 -7.47
C ALA A 419 -8.50 -9.31 -8.39
N LEU A 420 -8.40 -10.55 -8.91
CA LEU A 420 -7.35 -10.93 -9.85
C LEU A 420 -7.45 -10.17 -11.18
N ARG A 421 -8.68 -9.94 -11.67
CA ARG A 421 -8.93 -9.12 -12.86
C ARG A 421 -8.48 -7.67 -12.65
N ILE A 422 -8.90 -7.04 -11.55
CA ILE A 422 -8.50 -5.67 -11.21
C ILE A 422 -6.98 -5.59 -11.09
N PHE A 423 -6.36 -6.55 -10.40
CA PHE A 423 -4.91 -6.66 -10.29
C PHE A 423 -4.24 -6.74 -11.67
N ALA A 424 -4.66 -7.66 -12.54
CA ALA A 424 -4.05 -7.86 -13.85
C ALA A 424 -4.10 -6.60 -14.72
N LEU A 425 -5.25 -5.92 -14.77
CA LEU A 425 -5.39 -4.64 -15.48
C LEU A 425 -4.52 -3.55 -14.86
N SER A 426 -4.48 -3.50 -13.52
CA SER A 426 -3.71 -2.51 -12.77
C SER A 426 -2.21 -2.65 -12.95
N VAL A 427 -1.68 -3.85 -13.21
CA VAL A 427 -0.27 -4.06 -13.52
C VAL A 427 0.14 -3.24 -14.74
N PHE A 428 -0.66 -3.25 -15.82
CA PHE A 428 -0.39 -2.45 -17.02
C PHE A 428 -0.53 -0.95 -16.75
N GLY A 429 -1.56 -0.54 -16.00
CA GLY A 429 -1.77 0.86 -15.64
C GLY A 429 -0.61 1.44 -14.84
N VAL A 430 -0.18 0.72 -13.79
CA VAL A 430 0.94 1.13 -12.95
C VAL A 430 2.27 1.14 -13.72
N TYR A 431 2.51 0.16 -14.61
CA TYR A 431 3.67 0.18 -15.49
C TYR A 431 3.69 1.40 -16.41
N ALA A 432 2.55 1.70 -17.05
CA ALA A 432 2.40 2.84 -17.95
C ALA A 432 2.62 4.19 -17.23
N LEU A 433 2.08 4.33 -16.01
CA LEU A 433 2.29 5.52 -15.18
C LEU A 433 3.76 5.64 -14.72
N ALA A 434 4.40 4.53 -14.34
CA ALA A 434 5.82 4.53 -14.02
C ALA A 434 6.68 4.96 -15.24
N ALA A 435 6.35 4.47 -16.43
CA ALA A 435 7.01 4.85 -17.67
C ALA A 435 6.81 6.33 -18.02
N ALA A 436 5.57 6.83 -17.89
CA ALA A 436 5.26 8.25 -18.07
C ALA A 436 6.03 9.13 -17.08
N LEU A 437 6.14 8.72 -15.81
CA LEU A 437 6.86 9.49 -14.80
C LEU A 437 8.38 9.43 -14.99
N GLN A 438 8.92 8.32 -15.48
CA GLN A 438 10.36 8.15 -15.70
C GLN A 438 10.84 8.68 -17.06
N GLY A 439 9.94 8.83 -18.03
CA GLY A 439 10.26 9.24 -19.40
C GLY A 439 10.97 8.16 -20.20
N CYS A 440 10.75 6.89 -19.86
CA CYS A 440 11.35 5.74 -20.51
C CYS A 440 10.42 4.53 -20.37
N MET A 441 10.46 3.60 -21.32
CA MET A 441 9.92 2.25 -21.17
C MET A 441 11.08 1.27 -21.26
N GLU A 442 11.28 0.66 -22.42
CA GLU A 442 12.48 -0.10 -22.77
C GLU A 442 13.53 0.80 -23.45
N ARG A 443 13.06 1.90 -24.06
CA ARG A 443 13.83 3.01 -24.60
C ARG A 443 13.22 4.36 -24.18
N PRO A 444 14.00 5.46 -24.20
CA PRO A 444 13.49 6.79 -23.86
C PRO A 444 12.27 7.19 -24.70
N ILE A 445 11.34 7.92 -24.08
CA ILE A 445 10.11 8.43 -24.71
C ILE A 445 10.00 9.95 -24.55
N GLY A 446 9.46 10.62 -25.57
CA GLY A 446 9.29 12.09 -25.60
C GLY A 446 8.12 12.57 -24.75
N TRP A 447 7.93 13.89 -24.60
CA TRP A 447 6.87 14.42 -23.72
C TRP A 447 5.45 14.10 -24.19
N ILE A 448 5.23 14.08 -25.51
CA ILE A 448 3.93 13.70 -26.09
C ILE A 448 3.62 12.23 -25.80
N GLU A 449 4.60 11.35 -26.03
CA GLU A 449 4.47 9.91 -25.75
C GLU A 449 4.20 9.64 -24.26
N ARG A 450 4.81 10.44 -23.38
CA ARG A 450 4.55 10.38 -21.93
C ARG A 450 3.10 10.77 -21.59
N GLY A 451 2.55 11.79 -22.24
CA GLY A 451 1.15 12.18 -22.09
C GLY A 451 0.20 11.07 -22.54
N ILE A 452 0.44 10.53 -23.74
CA ILE A 452 -0.41 9.46 -24.30
C ILE A 452 -0.35 8.20 -23.42
N ILE A 453 0.84 7.79 -22.98
CA ILE A 453 0.96 6.59 -22.14
C ILE A 453 0.43 6.80 -20.73
N ALA A 454 0.45 8.04 -20.21
CA ALA A 454 -0.23 8.37 -18.95
C ALA A 454 -1.75 8.21 -19.09
N VAL A 455 -2.34 8.70 -20.18
CA VAL A 455 -3.77 8.53 -20.46
C VAL A 455 -4.13 7.07 -20.65
N ALA A 456 -3.34 6.30 -21.40
CA ALA A 456 -3.54 4.86 -21.54
C ALA A 456 -3.42 4.13 -20.20
N GLY A 457 -2.47 4.54 -19.35
CA GLY A 457 -2.31 4.02 -18.00
C GLY A 457 -3.50 4.30 -17.10
N ILE A 458 -4.07 5.52 -17.15
CA ILE A 458 -5.31 5.88 -16.43
C ILE A 458 -6.48 5.06 -16.96
N ALA A 459 -6.57 4.85 -18.28
CA ALA A 459 -7.62 4.03 -18.89
C ALA A 459 -7.57 2.57 -18.39
N CYS A 460 -6.38 2.00 -18.16
CA CYS A 460 -6.22 0.66 -17.54
C CYS A 460 -6.70 0.59 -16.08
N LEU A 461 -6.80 1.73 -15.40
CA LEU A 461 -7.19 1.85 -14.00
C LEU A 461 -8.62 2.41 -13.87
N TRP A 462 -9.32 2.61 -14.98
CA TRP A 462 -10.60 3.28 -14.97
C TRP A 462 -11.67 2.39 -14.33
N PRO A 463 -12.43 2.90 -13.33
CA PRO A 463 -13.42 2.09 -12.66
C PRO A 463 -14.62 1.79 -13.57
N GLY A 464 -15.15 0.57 -13.46
CA GLY A 464 -16.47 0.21 -14.00
C GLY A 464 -16.56 -0.15 -15.49
N ASP A 465 -15.66 0.32 -16.35
CA ASP A 465 -15.73 0.05 -17.80
C ASP A 465 -14.63 -0.91 -18.27
N ILE A 466 -15.00 -2.17 -18.55
CA ILE A 466 -14.05 -3.18 -19.00
C ILE A 466 -13.48 -2.87 -20.40
N LEU A 467 -14.26 -2.24 -21.28
CA LEU A 467 -13.82 -1.93 -22.63
C LEU A 467 -12.76 -0.83 -22.61
N VAL A 468 -12.94 0.19 -21.77
CA VAL A 468 -11.93 1.24 -21.54
C VAL A 468 -10.65 0.64 -20.98
N ASN A 469 -10.76 -0.27 -20.00
CA ASN A 469 -9.61 -0.96 -19.42
C ASN A 469 -8.85 -1.80 -20.47
N LEU A 470 -9.56 -2.59 -21.28
CA LEU A 470 -8.95 -3.41 -22.33
C LEU A 470 -8.34 -2.55 -23.44
N ALA A 471 -8.99 -1.45 -23.83
CA ALA A 471 -8.43 -0.49 -24.78
C ALA A 471 -7.15 0.15 -24.24
N GLY A 472 -7.12 0.51 -22.96
CA GLY A 472 -5.93 1.00 -22.26
C GLY A 472 -4.80 -0.03 -22.30
N VAL A 473 -5.08 -1.29 -21.96
CA VAL A 473 -4.08 -2.37 -21.98
C VAL A 473 -3.54 -2.58 -23.40
N ALA A 474 -4.42 -2.64 -24.40
CA ALA A 474 -4.03 -2.76 -25.80
C ALA A 474 -3.13 -1.60 -26.24
N ALA A 475 -3.47 -0.36 -25.85
CA ALA A 475 -2.65 0.81 -26.12
C ALA A 475 -1.26 0.71 -25.44
N VAL A 476 -1.19 0.34 -24.16
CA VAL A 476 0.08 0.16 -23.44
C VAL A 476 0.96 -0.90 -24.11
N ILE A 477 0.39 -2.04 -24.50
CA ILE A 477 1.11 -3.11 -25.19
C ILE A 477 1.59 -2.63 -26.58
N LEU A 478 0.73 -1.96 -27.34
CA LEU A 478 1.11 -1.40 -28.65
C LEU A 478 2.26 -0.41 -28.52
N PHE A 479 2.19 0.53 -27.57
CA PHE A 479 3.25 1.49 -27.30
C PHE A 479 4.55 0.81 -26.87
N LEU A 480 4.48 -0.25 -26.04
CA LEU A 480 5.64 -1.04 -25.66
C LEU A 480 6.29 -1.71 -26.89
N ILE A 481 5.49 -2.31 -27.78
CA ILE A 481 5.98 -2.93 -29.01
C ILE A 481 6.64 -1.89 -29.93
N LEU A 482 6.02 -0.73 -30.11
CA LEU A 482 6.58 0.37 -30.90
C LEU A 482 7.89 0.89 -30.27
N ASN A 483 7.93 1.04 -28.95
CA ASN A 483 9.12 1.44 -28.21
C ASN A 483 10.26 0.44 -28.36
N LEU A 484 9.96 -0.86 -28.39
CA LEU A 484 10.90 -1.96 -28.66
C LEU A 484 11.42 -2.01 -30.10
N ARG A 485 10.72 -1.38 -31.06
CA ARG A 485 11.16 -1.28 -32.48
C ARG A 485 12.05 -0.08 -32.80
N LYS A 486 12.12 0.94 -31.93
CA LYS A 486 13.05 2.09 -32.10
C LYS A 486 14.52 1.64 -32.23
N PRO A 487 15.46 2.44 -32.75
CA PRO A 487 16.88 2.08 -32.72
C PRO A 487 17.44 2.09 -31.28
N LEU A 488 18.38 1.19 -30.97
CA LEU A 488 19.18 1.28 -29.74
C LEU A 488 20.01 2.58 -29.79
N GLY A 489 19.90 3.42 -28.75
CA GLY A 489 20.58 4.72 -28.70
C GLY A 489 19.85 5.88 -29.38
N ALA A 490 18.58 5.71 -29.76
CA ALA A 490 17.79 6.83 -30.29
C ALA A 490 17.76 8.01 -29.28
N PRO A 491 18.03 9.26 -29.75
CA PRO A 491 17.97 10.43 -28.89
C PRO A 491 16.56 10.59 -28.30
N VAL A 492 16.48 11.18 -27.10
CA VAL A 492 15.19 11.46 -26.47
C VAL A 492 14.40 12.38 -27.41
N PRO A 493 13.21 11.95 -27.90
CA PRO A 493 12.39 12.82 -28.72
C PRO A 493 12.01 14.07 -27.91
N PRO A 494 11.92 15.25 -28.55
CA PRO A 494 11.58 16.49 -27.87
C PRO A 494 10.23 16.46 -27.14
#